data_AF-A0A7K4F8G1-F1
#
_entry.id   AF-A0A7K4F8G1-F1
#
_cell.length_a   1.000
_cell.length_b   1.000
_cell.length_c   1.000
_cell.angle_alpha   90.00
_cell.angle_beta   90.00
_cell.angle_gamma   90.00
#
_symmetry.space_group_name_H-M   'P 1'
#
loop_
_entity.id
_entity.type
_entity.pdbx_description
1 polymer ?
#
loop_
_entity_poly.entity_id
_entity_poly.type
_entity_poly.pdbx_seq_one_letter_code
_entity_poly.pdbx_strand_id
1 'polypeptide(L)'
;MKTIWFAIPFILIGTIAISESFSEETKTFFISPSLADCVGIAPQKCLQIREDETSDWQNFYDSIEGFAFEQGHSYKILVKVTDVENPPADSSSKKYTLIDILEKTSTRHVPYKNMCAPGFVPLGEICVLDDRCGPGAYPGKVCVMDGQEKPYLRPLLQGEAGIPAHSVICAEKLTLIFKSNDGSPACVKPQSVQTLQTRGWQTNFPNFACTLEYAPICGVDGKTYGNKCMISSEHIAIDHVGECSE
;
A
#
# COMPACT_ATOMS: atom_id res chain seq x y z
N MET A 1 29.31 64.33 -52.78
CA MET A 1 29.83 63.25 -53.65
C MET A 1 30.50 62.20 -52.77
N LYS A 2 30.23 60.92 -53.07
CA LYS A 2 30.83 59.67 -52.52
C LYS A 2 30.12 59.01 -51.31
N THR A 3 29.01 58.34 -51.66
CA THR A 3 28.62 56.96 -51.32
C THR A 3 29.14 56.34 -50.01
N ILE A 4 28.23 56.17 -49.05
CA ILE A 4 28.39 55.37 -47.84
C ILE A 4 27.86 53.96 -48.13
N TRP A 5 28.72 52.95 -47.98
CA TRP A 5 28.39 51.52 -48.12
C TRP A 5 27.63 51.04 -46.88
N PHE A 6 26.41 50.52 -47.04
CA PHE A 6 25.70 49.80 -45.99
C PHE A 6 26.21 48.36 -45.92
N ALA A 7 26.95 48.03 -44.86
CA ALA A 7 27.26 46.66 -44.49
C ALA A 7 26.02 46.02 -43.83
N ILE A 8 25.46 45.00 -44.46
CA ILE A 8 24.35 44.19 -43.93
C ILE A 8 24.95 43.15 -42.97
N PRO A 9 24.53 43.09 -41.69
CA PRO A 9 25.01 42.05 -40.78
C PRO A 9 24.31 40.73 -41.11
N PHE A 10 25.13 39.71 -41.41
CA PHE A 10 24.74 38.32 -41.59
C PHE A 10 24.20 37.80 -40.25
N ILE A 11 22.88 37.65 -40.14
CA ILE A 11 22.24 37.05 -38.96
C ILE A 11 22.63 35.57 -38.94
N LEU A 12 23.47 35.20 -37.97
CA LEU A 12 23.72 33.81 -37.60
C LEU A 12 22.39 33.21 -37.14
N ILE A 13 21.80 32.35 -37.96
CA ILE A 13 20.71 31.46 -37.54
C ILE A 13 21.38 30.37 -36.71
N GLY A 14 21.47 30.59 -35.40
CA GLY A 14 21.81 29.56 -34.44
C GLY A 14 20.74 28.48 -34.49
N THR A 15 21.13 27.26 -34.83
CA THR A 15 20.27 26.09 -34.74
C THR A 15 19.88 25.88 -33.28
N ILE A 16 18.60 26.04 -32.98
CA ILE A 16 18.01 25.67 -31.69
C ILE A 16 18.11 24.14 -31.61
N ALA A 17 18.99 23.65 -30.75
CA ALA A 17 18.96 22.26 -30.31
C ALA A 17 17.69 22.07 -29.49
N ILE A 18 16.71 21.38 -30.06
CA ILE A 18 15.53 20.90 -29.34
C ILE A 18 16.02 19.69 -28.55
N SER A 19 16.30 19.88 -27.25
CA SER A 19 16.41 18.75 -26.33
C SER A 19 14.99 18.25 -26.07
N GLU A 20 14.61 17.11 -26.63
CA GLU A 20 13.39 16.43 -26.23
C GLU A 20 13.50 16.06 -24.74
N SER A 21 12.62 16.65 -23.94
CA SER A 21 12.52 16.35 -22.51
C SER A 21 11.86 14.98 -22.35
N PHE A 22 12.63 13.96 -21.99
CA PHE A 22 12.10 12.67 -21.60
C PHE A 22 11.26 12.85 -20.32
N SER A 23 9.95 12.65 -20.39
CA SER A 23 9.07 12.81 -19.23
C SER A 23 9.12 11.57 -18.34
N GLU A 24 10.00 11.58 -17.35
CA GLU A 24 9.96 10.59 -16.27
C GLU A 24 8.87 11.00 -15.26
N GLU A 25 7.82 10.19 -15.17
CA GLU A 25 6.71 10.41 -14.24
C GLU A 25 6.75 9.36 -13.12
N THR A 26 6.51 9.77 -11.89
CA THR A 26 6.34 8.85 -10.76
C THR A 26 4.86 8.79 -10.39
N LYS A 27 4.33 7.57 -10.27
CA LYS A 27 2.93 7.32 -9.92
C LYS A 27 2.80 6.42 -8.70
N THR A 28 1.70 6.58 -7.97
CA THR A 28 1.31 5.66 -6.88
C THR A 28 0.24 4.72 -7.39
N PHE A 29 0.46 3.41 -7.27
CA PHE A 29 -0.54 2.39 -7.60
C PHE A 29 -1.00 1.69 -6.33
N PHE A 30 -2.32 1.54 -6.20
CA PHE A 30 -2.92 0.61 -5.25
C PHE A 30 -3.24 -0.68 -6.00
N ILE A 31 -2.80 -1.82 -5.50
CA ILE A 31 -2.94 -3.14 -6.12
C ILE A 31 -3.91 -3.98 -5.29
N SER A 32 -4.88 -4.60 -5.96
CA SER A 32 -5.88 -5.48 -5.37
C SER A 32 -5.25 -6.77 -4.84
N PRO A 33 -5.80 -7.37 -3.76
CA PRO A 33 -5.27 -8.61 -3.22
C PRO A 33 -5.53 -9.87 -4.05
N SER A 34 -6.31 -9.74 -5.13
CA SER A 34 -6.63 -10.83 -6.04
C SER A 34 -6.32 -10.44 -7.47
N LEU A 35 -5.85 -11.41 -8.25
CA LEU A 35 -5.72 -11.27 -9.69
C LEU A 35 -7.08 -11.46 -10.37
N ALA A 36 -7.41 -10.59 -11.30
CA ALA A 36 -8.62 -10.70 -12.11
C ALA A 36 -8.35 -11.50 -13.38
N ASP A 37 -9.34 -12.28 -13.84
CA ASP A 37 -9.32 -12.83 -15.19
C ASP A 37 -9.36 -11.69 -16.20
N CYS A 38 -8.37 -11.65 -17.09
CA CYS A 38 -8.24 -10.64 -18.12
C CYS A 38 -7.84 -11.29 -19.44
N VAL A 39 -8.17 -10.64 -20.55
CA VAL A 39 -7.80 -11.12 -21.89
C VAL A 39 -6.99 -10.02 -22.56
N GLY A 40 -5.69 -10.28 -22.72
CA GLY A 40 -4.83 -9.49 -23.60
C GLY A 40 -4.75 -10.20 -24.95
N ILE A 41 -3.54 -10.66 -25.31
CA ILE A 41 -3.32 -11.53 -26.47
C ILE A 41 -3.83 -12.96 -26.19
N ALA A 42 -3.87 -13.37 -24.91
CA ALA A 42 -4.44 -14.62 -24.43
C ALA A 42 -5.16 -14.42 -23.08
N PRO A 43 -6.06 -15.33 -22.68
CA PRO A 43 -6.61 -15.36 -21.32
C PRO A 43 -5.51 -15.53 -20.29
N GLN A 44 -5.46 -14.64 -19.31
CA GLN A 44 -4.46 -14.65 -18.25
C GLN A 44 -5.02 -14.02 -16.96
N LYS A 45 -4.21 -14.00 -15.91
CA LYS A 45 -4.52 -13.34 -14.64
C LYS A 45 -3.76 -12.01 -14.58
N CYS A 46 -4.48 -10.90 -14.51
CA CYS A 46 -3.90 -9.55 -14.43
C CYS A 46 -3.99 -9.00 -13.01
N LEU A 47 -3.06 -8.09 -12.69
CA LEU A 47 -3.21 -7.23 -11.52
C LEU A 47 -4.42 -6.32 -11.72
N GLN A 48 -5.13 -6.00 -10.64
CA GLN A 48 -6.05 -4.88 -10.65
C GLN A 48 -5.41 -3.72 -9.91
N ILE A 49 -5.36 -2.56 -10.54
CA ILE A 49 -4.77 -1.34 -9.99
C ILE A 49 -5.78 -0.20 -9.95
N ARG A 50 -5.50 0.78 -9.09
CA ARG A 50 -6.11 2.11 -9.13
C ARG A 50 -5.07 3.15 -8.76
N GLU A 51 -5.18 4.36 -9.32
CA GLU A 51 -4.25 5.46 -9.06
C GLU A 51 -4.73 6.36 -7.90
N ASP A 52 -6.03 6.30 -7.57
CA ASP A 52 -6.65 7.05 -6.46
C ASP A 52 -7.52 6.12 -5.60
N GLU A 53 -7.59 6.37 -4.29
CA GLU A 53 -8.35 5.56 -3.32
C GLU A 53 -9.86 5.54 -3.58
N THR A 54 -10.37 6.53 -4.31
CA THR A 54 -11.79 6.68 -4.65
C THR A 54 -12.13 6.19 -6.05
N SER A 55 -11.12 5.91 -6.87
CA SER A 55 -11.31 5.43 -8.24
C SER A 55 -11.61 3.93 -8.32
N ASP A 56 -12.34 3.55 -9.36
CA ASP A 56 -12.66 2.15 -9.66
C ASP A 56 -11.40 1.35 -10.04
N TRP A 57 -11.43 0.05 -9.76
CA TRP A 57 -10.36 -0.88 -10.12
C TRP A 57 -10.25 -1.07 -11.63
N GLN A 58 -9.02 -1.05 -12.15
CA GLN A 58 -8.71 -1.26 -13.56
C GLN A 58 -7.76 -2.44 -13.73
N ASN A 59 -7.97 -3.23 -14.78
CA ASN A 59 -7.04 -4.31 -15.11
C ASN A 59 -5.72 -3.71 -15.63
N PHE A 60 -4.62 -4.16 -15.05
CA PHE A 60 -3.27 -3.81 -15.45
C PHE A 60 -2.66 -4.96 -16.24
N TYR A 61 -2.43 -4.71 -17.53
CA TYR A 61 -1.99 -5.73 -18.49
C TYR A 61 -0.47 -5.82 -18.62
N ASP A 62 0.26 -4.82 -18.13
CA ASP A 62 1.72 -4.77 -18.16
C ASP A 62 2.33 -5.45 -16.92
N SER A 63 3.66 -5.56 -16.90
CA SER A 63 4.44 -6.01 -15.75
C SER A 63 5.18 -4.84 -15.10
N ILE A 64 5.33 -4.87 -13.78
CA ILE A 64 6.14 -3.90 -13.04
C ILE A 64 7.49 -4.54 -12.70
N GLU A 65 8.57 -4.02 -13.27
CA GLU A 65 9.91 -4.52 -13.03
C GLU A 65 10.29 -4.38 -11.54
N GLY A 66 10.74 -5.48 -10.93
CA GLY A 66 11.10 -5.52 -9.51
C GLY A 66 9.94 -5.75 -8.55
N PHE A 67 8.69 -5.88 -9.04
CA PHE A 67 7.53 -6.19 -8.20
C PHE A 67 7.07 -7.64 -8.38
N ALA A 68 7.04 -8.39 -7.29
CA ALA A 68 6.49 -9.74 -7.23
C ALA A 68 5.19 -9.74 -6.42
N PHE A 69 4.08 -10.04 -7.08
CA PHE A 69 2.77 -10.10 -6.43
C PHE A 69 2.63 -11.38 -5.62
N GLU A 70 2.17 -11.25 -4.37
CA GLU A 70 1.78 -12.37 -3.53
C GLU A 70 0.25 -12.39 -3.40
N GLN A 71 -0.36 -13.53 -3.70
CA GLN A 71 -1.80 -13.68 -3.61
C GLN A 71 -2.30 -13.38 -2.19
N GLY A 72 -3.44 -12.70 -2.10
CA GLY A 72 -4.01 -12.30 -0.82
C GLY A 72 -3.29 -11.12 -0.18
N HIS A 73 -2.55 -10.30 -0.93
CA HIS A 73 -1.98 -9.06 -0.40
C HIS A 73 -2.37 -7.87 -1.25
N SER A 74 -2.97 -6.85 -0.63
CA SER A 74 -3.12 -5.55 -1.28
C SER A 74 -1.85 -4.73 -1.08
N TYR A 75 -1.48 -3.95 -2.07
CA TYR A 75 -0.27 -3.13 -2.02
C TYR A 75 -0.58 -1.68 -2.33
N LYS A 76 0.22 -0.78 -1.78
CA LYS A 76 0.40 0.59 -2.25
C LYS A 76 1.86 0.75 -2.62
N ILE A 77 2.14 0.96 -3.89
CA ILE A 77 3.50 1.00 -4.41
C ILE A 77 3.77 2.31 -5.15
N LEU A 78 5.02 2.73 -5.12
CA LEU A 78 5.52 3.85 -5.90
C LEU A 78 6.24 3.31 -7.13
N VAL A 79 5.81 3.75 -8.31
CA VAL A 79 6.28 3.21 -9.60
C VAL A 79 6.81 4.36 -10.45
N LYS A 80 7.99 4.15 -11.04
CA LYS A 80 8.55 5.01 -12.07
C LYS A 80 7.99 4.57 -13.42
N VAL A 81 7.39 5.51 -14.14
CA VAL A 81 6.88 5.31 -15.50
C VAL A 81 7.81 6.01 -16.48
N THR A 82 8.31 5.26 -17.44
CA THR A 82 9.16 5.77 -18.53
C THR A 82 8.57 5.38 -19.86
N ASP A 83 8.48 6.32 -20.80
CA ASP A 83 8.11 5.99 -22.17
C ASP A 83 9.23 5.19 -22.85
N VAL A 84 8.89 4.22 -23.68
CA VAL A 84 9.84 3.38 -24.41
C VAL A 84 9.88 3.86 -25.86
N GLU A 85 11.06 4.28 -26.33
CA GLU A 85 11.25 4.61 -27.74
C GLU A 85 11.21 3.34 -28.60
N ASN A 86 10.38 3.35 -29.65
CA ASN A 86 10.15 2.23 -30.56
C ASN A 86 9.73 0.93 -29.86
N PRO A 87 8.55 0.91 -29.20
CA PRO A 87 8.06 -0.32 -28.58
C PRO A 87 7.84 -1.40 -29.65
N PRO A 88 8.10 -2.68 -29.33
CA PRO A 88 7.64 -3.80 -30.16
C PRO A 88 6.14 -3.67 -30.44
N ALA A 89 5.68 -4.13 -31.60
CA ALA A 89 4.28 -3.98 -32.04
C ALA A 89 3.23 -4.52 -31.04
N ASP A 90 3.63 -5.42 -30.15
CA ASP A 90 2.79 -6.11 -29.18
C ASP A 90 3.00 -5.64 -27.72
N SER A 91 3.75 -4.56 -27.49
CA SER A 91 4.09 -4.06 -26.15
C SER A 91 3.55 -2.65 -25.90
N SER A 92 3.23 -2.36 -24.64
CA SER A 92 2.91 -1.01 -24.17
C SER A 92 4.05 -0.05 -24.47
N SER A 93 3.71 1.20 -24.79
CA SER A 93 4.69 2.29 -24.96
C SER A 93 5.28 2.76 -23.64
N LYS A 94 4.88 2.15 -22.51
CA LYS A 94 5.29 2.51 -21.16
C LYS A 94 5.99 1.35 -20.48
N LYS A 95 7.06 1.66 -19.76
CA LYS A 95 7.78 0.76 -18.87
C LYS A 95 7.57 1.21 -17.43
N TYR A 96 7.27 0.25 -16.56
CA TYR A 96 6.98 0.45 -15.15
C TYR A 96 8.08 -0.21 -14.30
N THR A 97 8.73 0.56 -13.43
CA THR A 97 9.75 0.05 -12.51
C THR A 97 9.36 0.39 -11.08
N LEU A 98 9.38 -0.61 -10.20
CA LEU A 98 9.11 -0.42 -8.77
C LEU A 98 10.20 0.48 -8.16
N ILE A 99 9.78 1.57 -7.53
CA ILE A 99 10.67 2.41 -6.70
C ILE A 99 10.62 1.90 -5.26
N ASP A 100 9.40 1.76 -4.70
CA ASP A 100 9.22 1.38 -3.29
C ASP A 100 7.83 0.75 -3.05
N ILE A 101 7.74 -0.09 -2.01
CA ILE A 101 6.46 -0.59 -1.48
C ILE A 101 6.10 0.25 -0.27
N LEU A 102 5.16 1.18 -0.46
CA LEU A 102 4.72 2.09 0.59
C LEU A 102 3.89 1.37 1.66
N GLU A 103 3.00 0.46 1.25
CA GLU A 103 2.15 -0.33 2.14
C GLU A 103 1.90 -1.74 1.54
N LYS A 104 1.85 -2.77 2.38
CA LYS A 104 1.42 -4.14 2.04
C LYS A 104 0.47 -4.63 3.12
N THR A 105 -0.69 -5.17 2.75
CA THR A 105 -1.72 -5.64 3.70
C THR A 105 -2.18 -7.04 3.30
N SER A 106 -2.07 -8.02 4.20
CA SER A 106 -2.56 -9.39 3.99
C SER A 106 -4.08 -9.47 4.10
N THR A 107 -4.73 -10.28 3.27
CA THR A 107 -6.19 -10.52 3.25
C THR A 107 -6.65 -11.53 4.28
N ARG A 108 -5.76 -12.17 5.03
CA ARG A 108 -6.20 -12.96 6.18
C ARG A 108 -6.56 -12.03 7.34
N HIS A 109 -7.52 -11.14 7.06
CA HIS A 109 -8.20 -10.31 8.03
C HIS A 109 -9.43 -11.09 8.50
N VAL A 110 -9.33 -11.70 9.67
CA VAL A 110 -10.37 -12.57 10.23
C VAL A 110 -11.13 -11.85 11.35
N PRO A 111 -12.44 -12.10 11.53
CA PRO A 111 -13.17 -11.47 12.62
C PRO A 111 -12.68 -11.92 13.99
N TYR A 112 -12.32 -10.99 14.87
CA TYR A 112 -12.06 -11.27 16.28
C TYR A 112 -13.27 -10.86 17.12
N LYS A 113 -13.89 -11.83 17.81
CA LYS A 113 -15.14 -11.62 18.57
C LYS A 113 -16.25 -10.96 17.73
N ASN A 114 -16.42 -11.42 16.49
CA ASN A 114 -17.36 -10.87 15.50
C ASN A 114 -17.15 -9.37 15.18
N MET A 115 -15.95 -8.84 15.41
CA MET A 115 -15.57 -7.49 15.05
C MET A 115 -14.40 -7.55 14.06
N CYS A 116 -14.36 -6.55 13.18
CA CYS A 116 -13.29 -6.36 12.22
C CYS A 116 -12.62 -5.00 12.45
N ALA A 117 -11.49 -4.75 11.79
CA ALA A 117 -10.89 -3.42 11.78
C ALA A 117 -11.84 -2.35 11.21
N PRO A 118 -11.61 -1.06 11.50
CA PRO A 118 -12.47 0.02 11.01
C PRO A 118 -12.63 -0.04 9.48
N GLY A 119 -13.87 0.02 9.02
CA GLY A 119 -14.22 -0.04 7.59
C GLY A 119 -14.59 -1.43 7.09
N PHE A 120 -14.38 -2.46 7.90
CA PHE A 120 -14.68 -3.83 7.55
C PHE A 120 -15.85 -4.38 8.37
N VAL A 121 -16.57 -5.33 7.78
CA VAL A 121 -17.62 -6.09 8.43
C VAL A 121 -17.36 -7.59 8.29
N PRO A 122 -17.81 -8.40 9.25
CA PRO A 122 -17.66 -9.85 9.17
C PRO A 122 -18.58 -10.44 8.10
N LEU A 123 -18.02 -11.23 7.20
CA LEU A 123 -18.73 -12.07 6.24
C LEU A 123 -18.24 -13.52 6.40
N GLY A 124 -18.90 -14.25 7.30
CA GLY A 124 -18.43 -15.58 7.69
C GLY A 124 -17.12 -15.49 8.48
N GLU A 125 -16.07 -16.13 7.98
CA GLU A 125 -14.75 -16.22 8.63
C GLU A 125 -13.77 -15.13 8.17
N ILE A 126 -14.22 -14.20 7.33
CA ILE A 126 -13.38 -13.11 6.80
C ILE A 126 -14.00 -11.75 7.08
N CYS A 127 -13.14 -10.73 7.13
CA CYS A 127 -13.53 -9.33 7.20
C CYS A 127 -13.44 -8.71 5.82
N VAL A 128 -14.56 -8.19 5.32
CA VAL A 128 -14.64 -7.57 3.98
C VAL A 128 -15.03 -6.11 4.07
N LEU A 129 -14.61 -5.32 3.09
CA LEU A 129 -15.19 -4.01 2.83
C LEU A 129 -16.62 -4.21 2.32
N ASP A 130 -17.58 -3.50 2.90
CA ASP A 130 -18.99 -3.62 2.55
C ASP A 130 -19.50 -2.27 2.07
N ASP A 131 -20.00 -2.23 0.84
CA ASP A 131 -20.53 -1.04 0.18
C ASP A 131 -21.82 -0.53 0.85
N ARG A 132 -22.52 -1.38 1.61
CA ARG A 132 -23.66 -0.99 2.44
C ARG A 132 -23.26 -0.08 3.61
N CYS A 133 -21.96 0.01 3.93
CA CYS A 133 -21.42 0.96 4.90
C CYS A 133 -21.47 2.43 4.42
N GLY A 134 -21.97 2.69 3.21
CA GLY A 134 -22.19 4.02 2.64
C GLY A 134 -21.25 4.33 1.47
N PRO A 135 -21.46 5.46 0.76
CA PRO A 135 -20.74 5.78 -0.46
C PRO A 135 -19.23 5.90 -0.20
N GLY A 136 -18.41 5.12 -0.94
CA GLY A 136 -16.96 5.07 -0.81
C GLY A 136 -16.49 4.22 0.38
N ALA A 137 -16.48 2.90 0.23
CA ALA A 137 -15.95 1.97 1.23
C ALA A 137 -14.41 1.90 1.12
N TYR A 138 -13.70 2.17 2.22
CA TYR A 138 -12.24 2.09 2.29
C TYR A 138 -11.78 1.76 3.72
N PRO A 139 -10.59 1.16 3.89
CA PRO A 139 -10.03 0.85 5.22
C PRO A 139 -9.93 2.11 6.08
N GLY A 140 -10.41 2.05 7.32
CA GLY A 140 -10.35 3.16 8.27
C GLY A 140 -11.60 4.02 8.31
N LYS A 141 -12.49 3.95 7.31
CA LYS A 141 -13.79 4.62 7.39
C LYS A 141 -14.67 3.93 8.45
N VAL A 142 -15.39 4.67 9.27
CA VAL A 142 -16.32 4.00 10.20
C VAL A 142 -17.51 3.47 9.40
N CYS A 143 -17.76 2.16 9.49
CA CYS A 143 -18.91 1.56 8.82
C CYS A 143 -20.20 1.98 9.53
N VAL A 144 -21.11 2.62 8.81
CA VAL A 144 -22.43 3.01 9.30
C VAL A 144 -23.48 2.26 8.49
N MET A 145 -24.29 1.43 9.16
CA MET A 145 -25.45 0.79 8.53
C MET A 145 -26.71 1.20 9.25
N ASP A 146 -27.77 1.55 8.50
CA ASP A 146 -29.05 1.99 9.06
C ASP A 146 -28.93 3.17 10.03
N GLY A 147 -27.94 4.05 9.81
CA GLY A 147 -27.64 5.18 10.69
C GLY A 147 -26.93 4.83 11.99
N GLN A 148 -26.49 3.58 12.19
CA GLN A 148 -25.74 3.14 13.36
C GLN A 148 -24.30 2.76 13.00
N GLU A 149 -23.35 3.31 13.74
CA GLU A 149 -21.94 2.92 13.65
C GLU A 149 -21.78 1.46 14.10
N LYS A 150 -21.15 0.64 13.25
CA LYS A 150 -20.80 -0.73 13.60
C LYS A 150 -19.57 -0.74 14.53
N PRO A 151 -19.56 -1.62 15.55
CA PRO A 151 -18.40 -1.78 16.41
C PRO A 151 -17.22 -2.32 15.59
N TYR A 152 -16.02 -1.79 15.87
CA TYR A 152 -14.79 -2.19 15.21
C TYR A 152 -13.66 -2.41 16.23
N LEU A 153 -12.64 -3.13 15.80
CA LEU A 153 -11.48 -3.47 16.61
C LEU A 153 -10.62 -2.24 16.90
N ARG A 154 -10.33 -2.04 18.19
CA ARG A 154 -9.35 -1.06 18.66
C ARG A 154 -7.96 -1.42 18.12
N PRO A 155 -7.03 -0.44 18.00
CA PRO A 155 -5.70 -0.64 17.42
C PRO A 155 -4.96 -1.88 17.93
N LEU A 156 -4.90 -2.06 19.26
CA LEU A 156 -4.23 -3.19 19.90
C LEU A 156 -4.85 -4.56 19.60
N LEU A 157 -6.14 -4.60 19.25
CA LEU A 157 -6.86 -5.85 18.99
C LEU A 157 -6.86 -6.23 17.51
N GLN A 158 -6.37 -5.39 16.61
CA GLN A 158 -6.35 -5.72 15.19
C GLN A 158 -5.34 -6.83 14.86
N GLY A 159 -4.31 -7.02 15.69
CA GLY A 159 -3.40 -8.16 15.58
C GLY A 159 -4.06 -9.52 15.85
N GLU A 160 -5.14 -9.55 16.62
CA GLU A 160 -5.99 -10.74 16.79
C GLU A 160 -6.78 -11.08 15.52
N ALA A 161 -6.92 -10.10 14.64
CA ALA A 161 -7.60 -10.20 13.37
C ALA A 161 -6.62 -10.37 12.20
N GLY A 162 -5.33 -10.59 12.46
CA GLY A 162 -4.31 -10.78 11.42
C GLY A 162 -3.74 -9.50 10.83
N ILE A 163 -3.96 -8.34 11.45
CA ILE A 163 -3.40 -7.07 10.99
C ILE A 163 -2.16 -6.72 11.82
N PRO A 164 -0.96 -6.68 11.21
CA PRO A 164 0.27 -6.42 11.95
C PRO A 164 0.32 -4.98 12.44
N ALA A 165 1.10 -4.73 13.49
CA ALA A 165 1.19 -3.44 14.17
C ALA A 165 1.45 -2.26 13.22
N HIS A 166 2.29 -2.45 12.19
CA HIS A 166 2.62 -1.44 11.20
C HIS A 166 1.50 -1.14 10.19
N SER A 167 0.53 -2.05 10.04
CA SER A 167 -0.61 -1.93 9.13
C SER A 167 -1.94 -1.72 9.87
N VAL A 168 -1.90 -1.41 11.17
CA VAL A 168 -3.11 -1.16 11.96
C VAL A 168 -3.94 -0.04 11.34
N ILE A 169 -5.20 -0.35 11.07
CA ILE A 169 -6.14 0.53 10.39
C ILE A 169 -6.78 1.45 11.42
N CYS A 170 -6.48 2.74 11.34
CA CYS A 170 -7.07 3.74 12.22
C CYS A 170 -8.44 4.21 11.73
N ALA A 171 -9.38 4.36 12.66
CA ALA A 171 -10.69 4.93 12.35
C ALA A 171 -10.57 6.43 12.02
N GLU A 172 -11.25 6.87 10.96
CA GLU A 172 -11.47 8.24 10.51
C GLU A 172 -10.50 9.32 11.02
N LYS A 173 -9.56 9.71 10.15
CA LYS A 173 -8.61 10.82 10.36
C LYS A 173 -7.72 10.66 11.58
N LEU A 174 -7.72 9.52 12.27
CA LEU A 174 -6.71 9.22 13.27
C LEU A 174 -5.43 8.73 12.59
N THR A 175 -4.31 9.09 13.19
CA THR A 175 -2.97 8.71 12.75
C THR A 175 -2.45 7.58 13.63
N LEU A 176 -1.89 6.55 12.99
CA LEU A 176 -1.21 5.47 13.67
C LEU A 176 0.12 5.96 14.26
N ILE A 177 0.35 5.67 15.53
CA ILE A 177 1.61 5.87 16.23
C ILE A 177 1.95 4.63 17.07
N PHE A 178 3.20 4.53 17.53
CA PHE A 178 3.65 3.45 18.41
C PHE A 178 4.04 4.02 19.77
N LYS A 179 3.59 3.39 20.84
CA LYS A 179 3.94 3.85 22.19
C LYS A 179 5.39 3.52 22.51
N SER A 180 6.09 4.45 23.16
CA SER A 180 7.50 4.31 23.49
C SER A 180 7.82 3.23 24.54
N ASN A 181 6.85 2.87 25.37
CA ASN A 181 7.05 1.92 26.48
C ASN A 181 7.03 0.45 26.04
N ASP A 182 6.13 0.10 25.11
CA ASP A 182 5.84 -1.28 24.75
C ASP A 182 5.75 -1.52 23.23
N GLY A 183 5.89 -0.46 22.43
CA GLY A 183 5.78 -0.55 20.98
C GLY A 183 4.37 -0.73 20.45
N SER A 184 3.35 -0.76 21.32
CA SER A 184 1.98 -1.06 20.92
C SER A 184 1.40 0.03 20.00
N PRO A 185 0.59 -0.36 18.99
CA PRO A 185 -0.05 0.57 18.09
C PRO A 185 -1.16 1.36 18.80
N ALA A 186 -1.25 2.65 18.50
CA ALA A 186 -2.30 3.54 18.97
C ALA A 186 -2.74 4.50 17.86
N CYS A 187 -4.03 4.74 17.75
CA CYS A 187 -4.59 5.73 16.83
C CYS A 187 -4.92 7.01 17.59
N VAL A 188 -4.32 8.12 17.18
CA VAL A 188 -4.46 9.43 17.83
C VAL A 188 -4.83 10.51 16.84
N LYS A 189 -5.32 11.65 17.34
CA LYS A 189 -5.60 12.78 16.45
C LYS A 189 -4.28 13.31 15.83
N PRO A 190 -4.27 13.72 14.55
CA PRO A 190 -3.06 14.20 13.88
C PRO A 190 -2.39 15.35 14.64
N GLN A 191 -3.19 16.29 15.15
CA GLN A 191 -2.72 17.42 15.96
C GLN A 191 -2.04 17.02 17.28
N SER A 192 -2.29 15.82 17.78
CA SER A 192 -1.71 15.31 19.02
C SER A 192 -0.36 14.61 18.81
N VAL A 193 -0.03 14.20 17.57
CA VAL A 193 1.19 13.43 17.25
C VAL A 193 2.44 14.16 17.74
N GLN A 194 2.64 15.41 17.35
CA GLN A 194 3.83 16.20 17.75
C GLN A 194 3.96 16.38 19.27
N THR A 195 2.83 16.52 19.96
CA THR A 195 2.80 16.66 21.42
C THR A 195 3.19 15.34 22.10
N LEU A 196 2.75 14.20 21.57
CA LEU A 196 3.09 12.88 22.09
C LEU A 196 4.56 12.52 21.82
N GLN A 197 5.09 12.93 20.67
CA GLN A 197 6.50 12.79 20.34
C GLN A 197 7.39 13.61 21.29
N THR A 198 7.09 14.89 21.50
CA THR A 198 7.86 15.76 22.40
C THR A 198 7.79 15.34 23.86
N ARG A 199 6.71 14.64 24.27
CA ARG A 199 6.58 14.03 25.61
C ARG A 199 7.25 12.67 25.73
N GLY A 200 7.88 12.16 24.68
CA GLY A 200 8.50 10.84 24.68
C GLY A 200 7.49 9.69 24.84
N TRP A 201 6.21 9.91 24.50
CA TRP A 201 5.17 8.87 24.52
C TRP A 201 5.09 8.10 23.21
N GLN A 202 5.59 8.70 22.12
CA GLN A 202 5.67 8.07 20.80
C GLN A 202 7.10 7.64 20.50
N THR A 203 7.23 6.50 19.83
CA THR A 203 8.44 6.08 19.11
C THR A 203 8.15 5.91 17.61
N ASN A 204 9.19 5.99 16.78
CA ASN A 204 9.14 5.35 15.45
C ASN A 204 8.97 3.84 15.65
N PHE A 205 8.38 3.14 14.66
CA PHE A 205 8.09 1.71 14.76
C PHE A 205 9.27 0.98 15.45
N PRO A 206 9.03 0.27 16.56
CA PRO A 206 10.12 -0.17 17.42
C PRO A 206 11.02 -1.10 16.62
N ASN A 207 12.33 -0.80 16.63
CA ASN A 207 13.30 -1.72 16.07
C ASN A 207 13.44 -2.91 17.03
N PHE A 208 12.69 -3.97 16.79
CA PHE A 208 12.74 -5.19 17.59
C PHE A 208 13.95 -6.05 17.18
N ALA A 209 14.93 -6.13 18.07
CA ALA A 209 16.07 -7.03 17.90
C ALA A 209 15.69 -8.44 18.36
N CYS A 210 15.33 -9.30 17.41
CA CYS A 210 15.09 -10.72 17.68
C CYS A 210 16.35 -11.57 17.43
N THR A 211 16.48 -12.67 18.17
CA THR A 211 17.48 -13.69 17.87
C THR A 211 17.18 -14.38 16.54
N LEU A 212 18.22 -14.95 15.90
CA LEU A 212 18.09 -15.73 14.67
C LEU A 212 17.78 -17.21 14.94
N GLU A 213 17.27 -17.54 16.12
CA GLU A 213 16.79 -18.88 16.44
C GLU A 213 15.59 -19.21 15.54
N TYR A 214 15.59 -20.41 14.97
CA TYR A 214 14.45 -20.93 14.22
C TYR A 214 13.59 -21.84 15.10
N ALA A 215 12.44 -21.31 15.52
CA ALA A 215 11.39 -21.97 16.29
C ALA A 215 10.03 -21.50 15.76
N PRO A 216 9.59 -22.00 14.59
CA PRO A 216 8.56 -21.36 13.79
C PRO A 216 7.19 -21.35 14.47
N ILE A 217 6.42 -20.29 14.18
CA ILE A 217 5.07 -20.08 14.70
C ILE A 217 4.18 -19.54 13.60
N CYS A 218 2.98 -20.10 13.47
CA CYS A 218 1.97 -19.62 12.54
C CYS A 218 1.14 -18.51 13.17
N GLY A 219 1.05 -17.37 12.51
CA GLY A 219 0.17 -16.28 12.90
C GLY A 219 -1.25 -16.44 12.36
N VAL A 220 -2.21 -15.79 13.02
CA VAL A 220 -3.60 -15.71 12.53
C VAL A 220 -3.72 -15.00 11.17
N ASP A 221 -2.68 -14.27 10.76
CA ASP A 221 -2.52 -13.66 9.43
C ASP A 221 -2.03 -14.65 8.35
N GLY A 222 -1.80 -15.91 8.73
CA GLY A 222 -1.36 -16.99 7.83
C GLY A 222 0.10 -16.93 7.47
N LYS A 223 0.89 -16.09 8.15
CA LYS A 223 2.33 -15.98 7.96
C LYS A 223 3.07 -16.84 8.97
N THR A 224 4.07 -17.55 8.49
CA THR A 224 5.05 -18.22 9.36
C THR A 224 6.08 -17.21 9.84
N TYR A 225 6.25 -17.14 11.15
CA TYR A 225 7.27 -16.35 11.83
C TYR A 225 8.40 -17.24 12.31
N GLY A 226 9.65 -16.80 12.13
CA GLY A 226 10.81 -17.61 12.47
C GLY A 226 10.93 -17.95 13.95
N ASN A 227 10.41 -17.10 14.84
CA ASN A 227 10.32 -17.37 16.28
C ASN A 227 9.27 -16.49 16.99
N LYS A 228 9.09 -16.75 18.28
CA LYS A 228 8.15 -16.02 19.16
C LYS A 228 8.42 -14.52 19.24
N CYS A 229 9.68 -14.09 19.18
CA CYS A 229 10.00 -12.68 19.18
C CYS A 229 9.46 -11.99 17.92
N MET A 230 9.70 -12.59 16.74
CA MET A 230 9.28 -12.03 15.45
C MET A 230 7.75 -11.88 15.30
N ILE A 231 6.97 -12.84 15.78
CA ILE A 231 5.49 -12.71 15.74
C ILE A 231 5.00 -11.66 16.74
N SER A 232 5.63 -11.59 17.93
CA SER A 232 5.27 -10.62 18.96
C SER A 232 5.60 -9.19 18.55
N SER A 233 6.69 -8.97 17.80
CA SER A 233 7.06 -7.65 17.28
C SER A 233 6.08 -7.10 16.26
N GLU A 234 5.38 -7.98 15.54
CA GLU A 234 4.29 -7.58 14.65
C GLU A 234 2.94 -7.46 15.38
N HIS A 235 2.89 -7.74 16.69
CA HIS A 235 1.66 -7.82 17.49
C HIS A 235 0.59 -8.75 16.91
N ILE A 236 0.98 -9.79 16.15
CA ILE A 236 0.05 -10.75 15.58
C ILE A 236 -0.27 -11.85 16.60
N ALA A 237 -1.54 -12.24 16.68
CA ALA A 237 -1.93 -13.37 17.51
C ALA A 237 -1.40 -14.68 16.94
N ILE A 238 -0.97 -15.57 17.84
CA ILE A 238 -0.50 -16.90 17.48
C ILE A 238 -1.72 -17.76 17.15
N ASP A 239 -1.73 -18.37 15.97
CA ASP A 239 -2.71 -19.41 15.63
C ASP A 239 -2.27 -20.74 16.23
N HIS A 240 -1.10 -21.24 15.83
CA HIS A 240 -0.50 -22.44 16.40
C HIS A 240 1.04 -22.43 16.35
N VAL A 241 1.65 -23.32 17.13
CA VAL A 241 3.10 -23.56 17.09
C VAL A 241 3.46 -24.37 15.84
N GLY A 242 4.58 -24.06 15.20
CA GLY A 242 5.00 -24.64 13.91
C GLY A 242 4.79 -23.67 12.73
N GLU A 243 5.15 -24.10 11.55
CA GLU A 243 4.92 -23.36 10.31
C GLU A 243 3.44 -23.43 9.91
N CYS A 244 2.91 -22.40 9.26
CA CYS A 244 1.57 -22.45 8.68
C CYS A 244 1.49 -23.53 7.60
N SER A 245 0.43 -24.33 7.62
CA SER A 245 0.06 -25.20 6.50
C SER A 245 -0.74 -24.40 5.48
N GLU A 246 -0.30 -24.39 4.22
CA GLU A 246 -1.06 -23.83 3.08
C GLU A 246 -2.43 -24.48 2.91
#